data_AF-A0AAX3NL59-F1
#
_entry.id   AF-A0AAX3NL59-F1
#
_cell.length_a   1.000
_cell.length_b   1.000
_cell.length_c   1.000
_cell.angle_alpha   90.00
_cell.angle_beta   90.00
_cell.angle_gamma   90.00
#
_symmetry.space_group_name_H-M   'P 1'
#
loop_
_entity.id
_entity.type
_entity.pdbx_description
1 polymer ?
#
loop_
_entity_poly.entity_id
_entity_poly.type
_entity_poly.pdbx_seq_one_letter_code
_entity_poly.pdbx_strand_id
1 'polypeptide(L)'
;MSQQENKKMAEFFYRASAADFKKIPGRAIAYWSSSSVKDVFLKAPEISSVTKIRQGMATTNDDKFLRLWHEVSLSSTCFNSRDSDDAIKSNKRWFPFLKGGEFRKWYGNNSYLVNFANNGSEVCKYIDSTPGAKVKSNGRVINRVCYFKETFTWSLISTANSSFRYTPNGFVLGHKGPGIYADEVSLESIGAYLNSKVSLHFLKVLSPTIGFEVGQVSKLPYIAKEVDCIDAIAILTIPSYERGVARLLRYDRHP
;
A
#
# COMPACT_ATOMS: atom_id res chain seq x y z
N MET A 1 -31.24 -38.70 -13.73
CA MET A 1 -30.71 -37.96 -12.57
C MET A 1 -31.87 -37.41 -11.77
N SER A 2 -31.97 -37.82 -10.51
CA SER A 2 -33.11 -37.52 -9.63
C SER A 2 -33.11 -36.05 -9.21
N GLN A 3 -34.29 -35.46 -8.97
CA GLN A 3 -34.42 -34.09 -8.45
C GLN A 3 -33.66 -33.86 -7.13
N GLN A 4 -33.38 -34.92 -6.36
CA GLN A 4 -32.54 -34.86 -5.15
C GLN A 4 -31.05 -34.65 -5.45
N GLU A 5 -30.53 -35.16 -6.58
CA GLU A 5 -29.13 -34.96 -7.00
C GLU A 5 -28.90 -33.50 -7.45
N ASN A 6 -29.88 -32.90 -8.13
CA ASN A 6 -29.85 -31.49 -8.51
C ASN A 6 -29.88 -30.52 -7.30
N LYS A 7 -30.54 -30.92 -6.20
CA LYS A 7 -30.56 -30.14 -4.96
C LYS A 7 -29.20 -30.13 -4.26
N LYS A 8 -28.49 -31.26 -4.25
CA LYS A 8 -27.09 -31.36 -3.78
C LYS A 8 -26.12 -30.61 -4.68
N MET A 9 -26.31 -30.63 -6.00
CA MET A 9 -25.47 -29.85 -6.92
C MET A 9 -25.55 -28.35 -6.64
N ALA A 10 -26.74 -27.81 -6.32
CA ALA A 10 -26.91 -26.40 -6.00
C ALA A 10 -26.11 -25.93 -4.76
N GLU A 11 -25.72 -26.82 -3.84
CA GLU A 11 -24.85 -26.49 -2.70
C GLU A 11 -23.39 -26.22 -3.12
N PHE A 12 -22.99 -26.65 -4.32
CA PHE A 12 -21.62 -26.49 -4.82
C PHE A 12 -21.45 -25.34 -5.83
N PHE A 13 -22.53 -24.61 -6.17
CA PHE A 13 -22.47 -23.51 -7.14
C PHE A 13 -22.75 -22.16 -6.48
N TYR A 14 -21.80 -21.23 -6.64
CA TYR A 14 -22.02 -19.83 -6.33
C TYR A 14 -22.91 -19.19 -7.40
N ARG A 15 -24.02 -18.57 -6.99
CA ARG A 15 -24.88 -17.76 -7.86
C ARG A 15 -24.57 -16.29 -7.65
N ALA A 16 -24.24 -15.58 -8.74
CA ALA A 16 -24.08 -14.14 -8.75
C ALA A 16 -24.84 -13.55 -9.93
N SER A 17 -25.52 -12.42 -9.72
CA SER A 17 -26.21 -11.70 -10.78
C SER A 17 -25.27 -10.69 -11.46
N ALA A 18 -25.58 -10.29 -12.69
CA ALA A 18 -24.84 -9.22 -13.36
C ALA A 18 -24.87 -7.89 -12.57
N ALA A 19 -25.92 -7.67 -11.77
CA ALA A 19 -26.04 -6.52 -10.89
C ALA A 19 -25.03 -6.56 -9.72
N ASP A 20 -24.64 -7.76 -9.25
CA ASP A 20 -23.68 -7.90 -8.16
C ASP A 20 -22.27 -7.45 -8.55
N PHE A 21 -21.87 -7.63 -9.81
CA PHE A 21 -20.57 -7.15 -10.29
C PHE A 21 -20.49 -5.62 -10.33
N LYS A 22 -21.63 -4.92 -10.45
CA LYS A 22 -21.66 -3.45 -10.40
C LYS A 22 -21.41 -2.90 -8.99
N LYS A 23 -21.57 -3.71 -7.94
CA LYS A 23 -21.37 -3.31 -6.55
C LYS A 23 -19.90 -3.23 -6.15
N ILE A 24 -19.00 -3.85 -6.91
CA ILE A 24 -17.56 -3.89 -6.61
C ILE A 24 -16.82 -2.92 -7.55
N PRO A 25 -15.99 -2.01 -7.02
CA PRO A 25 -15.17 -1.11 -7.83
C PRO A 25 -14.38 -1.83 -8.92
N GLY A 26 -14.40 -1.30 -10.15
CA GLY A 26 -13.75 -1.94 -11.29
C GLY A 26 -14.47 -3.18 -11.86
N ARG A 27 -15.69 -3.48 -11.39
CA ARG A 27 -16.52 -4.60 -11.86
C ARG A 27 -15.83 -5.97 -11.71
N ALA A 28 -15.09 -6.16 -10.62
CA ALA A 28 -14.40 -7.42 -10.36
C ALA A 28 -15.39 -8.60 -10.31
N ILE A 29 -15.07 -9.68 -11.03
CA ILE A 29 -15.90 -10.90 -11.07
C ILE A 29 -15.62 -11.72 -9.80
N ALA A 30 -16.20 -11.29 -8.68
CA ALA A 30 -16.03 -11.94 -7.37
C ALA A 30 -17.31 -12.70 -6.97
N TYR A 31 -17.67 -13.72 -7.74
CA TYR A 31 -18.91 -14.49 -7.49
C TYR A 31 -18.91 -15.22 -6.14
N TRP A 32 -17.74 -15.54 -5.60
CA TRP A 32 -17.55 -16.17 -4.29
C TRP A 32 -17.71 -15.20 -3.10
N SER A 33 -17.78 -13.89 -3.37
CA SER A 33 -17.94 -12.89 -2.30
C SER A 33 -19.36 -12.88 -1.75
N SER A 34 -19.47 -12.77 -0.43
CA SER A 34 -20.75 -12.71 0.28
C SER A 34 -21.50 -11.41 -0.03
N SER A 35 -22.82 -11.40 0.18
CA SER A 35 -23.65 -10.21 0.03
C SER A 35 -23.19 -9.07 0.93
N SER A 36 -22.78 -9.37 2.17
CA SER A 36 -22.28 -8.38 3.11
C SER A 36 -21.00 -7.70 2.63
N VAL A 37 -20.07 -8.45 2.03
CA VAL A 37 -18.86 -7.88 1.43
C VAL A 37 -19.21 -6.93 0.27
N LYS A 38 -20.12 -7.34 -0.61
CA LYS A 38 -20.59 -6.50 -1.74
C LYS A 38 -21.28 -5.22 -1.24
N ASP A 39 -22.07 -5.33 -0.17
CA ASP A 39 -22.75 -4.18 0.43
C ASP A 39 -21.77 -3.18 1.06
N VAL A 40 -20.66 -3.67 1.64
CA VAL A 40 -19.61 -2.79 2.17
C VAL A 40 -18.94 -2.01 1.04
N PHE A 41 -18.57 -2.66 -0.06
CA PHE A 41 -18.02 -1.97 -1.24
C PHE A 41 -18.98 -0.93 -1.82
N LEU A 42 -20.29 -1.18 -1.74
CA LEU A 42 -21.31 -0.25 -2.25
C LEU A 42 -21.54 0.95 -1.33
N LYS A 43 -21.47 0.77 0.00
CA LYS A 43 -21.91 1.76 0.99
C LYS A 43 -20.79 2.54 1.65
N ALA A 44 -19.62 1.91 1.85
CA ALA A 44 -18.50 2.56 2.52
C ALA A 44 -17.68 3.37 1.51
N PRO A 45 -17.14 4.54 1.92
CA PRO A 45 -16.27 5.31 1.04
C PRO A 45 -14.96 4.56 0.77
N GLU A 46 -14.33 4.87 -0.36
CA GLU A 46 -13.01 4.34 -0.72
C GLU A 46 -11.92 5.00 0.15
N ILE A 47 -10.85 4.28 0.49
CA ILE A 47 -9.74 4.81 1.29
C ILE A 47 -9.07 6.02 0.63
N SER A 48 -9.12 6.11 -0.70
CA SER A 48 -8.63 7.28 -1.43
C SER A 48 -9.46 8.56 -1.21
N SER A 49 -10.61 8.49 -0.55
CA SER A 49 -11.35 9.70 -0.15
C SER A 49 -10.64 10.49 0.95
N VAL A 50 -9.85 9.82 1.79
CA VAL A 50 -9.14 10.42 2.93
C VAL A 50 -7.62 10.25 2.85
N THR A 51 -7.12 9.59 1.79
CA THR A 51 -5.69 9.34 1.60
C THR A 51 -5.24 9.64 0.17
N LYS A 52 -3.95 9.96 0.03
CA LYS A 52 -3.26 10.10 -1.25
C LYS A 52 -2.34 8.92 -1.43
N ILE A 53 -2.57 8.11 -2.46
CA ILE A 53 -1.68 7.00 -2.82
C ILE A 53 -0.85 7.40 -4.04
N ARG A 54 0.46 7.19 -3.98
CA ARG A 54 1.41 7.63 -5.01
C ARG A 54 2.50 6.59 -5.29
N GLN A 55 2.85 6.43 -6.56
CA GLN A 55 4.08 5.76 -7.00
C GLN A 55 5.19 6.79 -7.17
N GLY A 56 6.44 6.39 -6.95
CA GLY A 56 7.59 7.28 -7.19
C GLY A 56 8.35 6.94 -8.45
N MET A 57 9.66 7.15 -8.40
CA MET A 57 10.51 7.11 -9.59
C MET A 57 10.82 5.71 -10.11
N ALA A 58 11.01 5.63 -11.41
CA ALA A 58 11.73 4.55 -12.08
C ALA A 58 13.14 5.05 -12.44
N THR A 59 14.15 4.45 -11.82
CA THR A 59 15.59 4.71 -12.06
C THR A 59 16.02 4.37 -13.49
N THR A 60 15.34 3.41 -14.13
CA THR A 60 15.64 2.83 -15.47
C THR A 60 16.99 2.11 -15.60
N ASN A 61 17.84 2.22 -14.59
CA ASN A 61 19.10 1.49 -14.47
C ASN A 61 19.43 1.36 -12.97
N ASP A 62 19.01 0.24 -12.37
CA ASP A 62 19.21 0.00 -10.94
C ASP A 62 20.70 -0.15 -10.59
N ASP A 63 21.48 -0.82 -11.43
CA ASP A 63 22.92 -1.05 -11.21
C ASP A 63 23.73 0.26 -11.16
N LYS A 64 23.25 1.30 -11.84
CA LYS A 64 23.89 2.62 -11.82
C LYS A 64 23.46 3.49 -10.64
N PHE A 65 22.19 3.43 -10.27
CA PHE A 65 21.59 4.42 -9.38
C PHE A 65 21.20 3.91 -8.00
N LEU A 66 21.21 2.60 -7.78
CA LEU A 66 20.88 1.99 -6.50
C LEU A 66 22.08 1.27 -5.90
N ARG A 67 22.20 1.37 -4.59
CA ARG A 67 23.20 0.63 -3.80
C ARG A 67 22.55 0.06 -2.57
N LEU A 68 23.08 -1.04 -2.06
CA LEU A 68 22.77 -1.46 -0.69
C LEU A 68 23.38 -0.44 0.28
N TRP A 69 22.73 -0.25 1.43
CA TRP A 69 23.15 0.77 2.40
C TRP A 69 24.61 0.62 2.88
N HIS A 70 25.14 -0.61 2.89
CA HIS A 70 26.51 -0.91 3.30
C HIS A 70 27.54 -0.81 2.14
N GLU A 71 27.11 -0.60 0.90
CA GLU A 71 28.02 -0.47 -0.27
C GLU A 71 28.59 0.95 -0.43
N VAL A 72 28.06 1.92 0.30
CA VAL A 72 28.42 3.34 0.15
C VAL A 72 28.80 3.95 1.49
N SER A 73 29.60 5.02 1.44
CA SER A 73 30.02 5.72 2.66
C SER A 73 28.83 6.39 3.35
N LEU A 74 28.75 6.20 4.67
CA LEU A 74 27.81 6.94 5.53
C LEU A 74 28.01 8.45 5.44
N SER A 75 29.24 8.93 5.23
CA SER A 75 29.52 10.37 5.06
C SER A 75 28.88 10.97 3.80
N SER A 76 28.51 10.13 2.82
CA SER A 76 27.86 10.52 1.57
C SER A 76 26.35 10.26 1.54
N THR A 77 25.78 9.82 2.68
CA THR A 77 24.38 9.39 2.80
C THR A 77 23.60 10.33 3.74
N CYS A 78 22.35 10.65 3.39
CA CYS A 78 21.41 11.34 4.28
C CYS A 78 20.19 10.45 4.53
N PHE A 79 19.94 10.09 5.79
CA PHE A 79 18.86 9.16 6.15
C PHE A 79 17.56 9.84 6.55
N ASN A 80 17.60 11.14 6.86
CA ASN A 80 16.53 11.82 7.58
C ASN A 80 16.15 13.18 6.96
N SER A 81 16.37 13.35 5.64
CA SER A 81 15.89 14.55 4.95
C SER A 81 14.38 14.72 5.15
N ARG A 82 13.94 15.96 5.32
CA ARG A 82 12.52 16.29 5.51
C ARG A 82 11.79 16.56 4.19
N ASP A 83 12.51 17.09 3.22
CA ASP A 83 12.01 17.45 1.91
C ASP A 83 13.16 17.54 0.88
N SER A 84 12.83 17.97 -0.34
CA SER A 84 13.81 18.11 -1.43
C SER A 84 14.82 19.22 -1.19
N ASP A 85 14.45 20.30 -0.51
CA ASP A 85 15.35 21.43 -0.26
C ASP A 85 16.37 21.07 0.82
N ASP A 86 15.92 20.38 1.88
CA ASP A 86 16.76 19.78 2.92
C ASP A 86 17.73 18.76 2.32
N ALA A 87 17.26 17.92 1.40
CA ALA A 87 18.10 16.97 0.67
C ALA A 87 19.19 17.67 -0.17
N ILE A 88 18.86 18.76 -0.89
CA ILE A 88 19.84 19.55 -1.64
C ILE A 88 20.87 20.20 -0.70
N LYS A 89 20.41 20.84 0.39
CA LYS A 89 21.27 21.49 1.39
C LYS A 89 22.21 20.52 2.09
N SER A 90 21.81 19.25 2.23
CA SER A 90 22.65 18.21 2.84
C SER A 90 23.95 17.94 2.05
N ASN A 91 23.98 18.30 0.75
CA ASN A 91 25.06 17.99 -0.18
C ASN A 91 25.44 16.50 -0.19
N LYS A 92 24.48 15.61 0.13
CA LYS A 92 24.66 14.16 0.11
C LYS A 92 24.23 13.59 -1.23
N ARG A 93 24.80 12.42 -1.53
CA ARG A 93 24.52 11.70 -2.78
C ARG A 93 23.42 10.66 -2.61
N TRP A 94 23.50 9.91 -1.52
CA TRP A 94 22.70 8.71 -1.31
C TRP A 94 21.57 8.97 -0.31
N PHE A 95 20.37 8.52 -0.66
CA PHE A 95 19.17 8.67 0.15
C PHE A 95 18.41 7.34 0.21
N PRO A 96 17.78 6.99 1.34
CA PRO A 96 16.94 5.79 1.43
C PRO A 96 15.92 5.68 0.30
N PHE A 97 15.73 4.47 -0.23
CA PHE A 97 14.89 4.24 -1.40
C PHE A 97 13.87 3.12 -1.18
N LEU A 98 12.60 3.41 -1.47
CA LEU A 98 11.53 2.42 -1.42
C LEU A 98 11.47 1.60 -2.70
N LYS A 99 12.24 0.51 -2.75
CA LYS A 99 12.25 -0.44 -3.87
C LYS A 99 11.11 -1.46 -3.83
N GLY A 100 10.35 -1.52 -2.74
CA GLY A 100 9.49 -2.65 -2.41
C GLY A 100 10.29 -3.69 -1.62
N GLY A 101 10.08 -4.98 -1.89
CA GLY A 101 10.83 -6.08 -1.25
C GLY A 101 9.93 -7.22 -0.79
N GLU A 102 10.48 -8.07 0.08
CA GLU A 102 9.80 -9.26 0.58
C GLU A 102 8.60 -8.92 1.50
N PHE A 103 7.75 -9.92 1.72
CA PHE A 103 6.64 -9.81 2.65
C PHE A 103 7.17 -9.53 4.06
N ARG A 104 6.75 -8.41 4.64
CA ARG A 104 7.12 -8.01 6.01
C ARG A 104 6.12 -7.01 6.56
N LYS A 105 5.67 -7.23 7.78
CA LYS A 105 5.01 -6.25 8.66
C LYS A 105 5.92 -6.05 9.88
N TRP A 106 5.97 -4.91 10.55
CA TRP A 106 5.30 -3.62 10.30
C TRP A 106 6.26 -2.55 9.78
N TYR A 107 7.53 -2.91 9.61
CA TYR A 107 8.63 -2.02 9.28
C TYR A 107 9.75 -2.80 8.58
N GLY A 108 10.58 -2.13 7.78
CA GLY A 108 11.78 -2.71 7.17
C GLY A 108 11.77 -2.71 5.64
N ASN A 109 12.64 -3.54 5.05
CA ASN A 109 13.03 -3.51 3.62
C ASN A 109 13.77 -2.21 3.23
N ASN A 110 14.44 -1.59 4.20
CA ASN A 110 15.17 -0.33 4.05
C ASN A 110 16.62 -0.59 3.63
N SER A 111 16.81 -1.48 2.65
CA SER A 111 18.16 -1.96 2.28
C SER A 111 18.79 -1.13 1.17
N TYR A 112 17.98 -0.43 0.37
CA TYR A 112 18.44 0.30 -0.81
C TYR A 112 18.57 1.79 -0.54
N LEU A 113 19.64 2.37 -1.08
CA LEU A 113 19.83 3.80 -1.25
C LEU A 113 19.80 4.13 -2.74
N VAL A 114 19.30 5.31 -3.08
CA VAL A 114 19.29 5.86 -4.44
C VAL A 114 20.21 7.08 -4.53
N ASN A 115 20.94 7.20 -5.63
CA ASN A 115 21.63 8.44 -5.96
C ASN A 115 20.57 9.50 -6.33
N PHE A 116 20.28 10.39 -5.38
CA PHE A 116 19.33 11.47 -5.54
C PHE A 116 19.95 12.85 -5.31
N ALA A 117 21.28 12.94 -5.45
CA ALA A 117 22.01 14.20 -5.37
C ALA A 117 21.41 15.27 -6.29
N ASN A 118 21.36 16.51 -5.81
CA ASN A 118 20.80 17.65 -6.56
C ASN A 118 19.42 17.30 -7.16
N ASN A 119 18.53 16.75 -6.32
CA ASN A 119 17.18 16.34 -6.70
C ASN A 119 17.16 15.32 -7.86
N GLY A 120 18.05 14.31 -7.81
CA GLY A 120 18.10 13.25 -8.81
C GLY A 120 18.56 13.68 -10.21
N SER A 121 19.29 14.79 -10.32
CA SER A 121 19.72 15.37 -11.61
C SER A 121 20.46 14.37 -12.52
N GLU A 122 21.33 13.52 -11.97
CA GLU A 122 22.04 12.48 -12.72
C GLU A 122 21.09 11.45 -13.31
N VAL A 123 20.08 11.02 -12.54
CA VAL A 123 19.06 10.06 -13.01
C VAL A 123 18.23 10.68 -14.13
N CYS A 124 17.81 11.93 -13.96
CA CYS A 124 17.07 12.67 -14.99
C CYS A 124 17.86 12.77 -16.29
N LYS A 125 19.11 13.26 -16.22
CA LYS A 125 19.99 13.39 -17.39
C LYS A 125 20.20 12.06 -18.09
N TYR A 126 20.38 10.97 -17.35
CA TYR A 126 20.54 9.65 -17.92
C TYR A 126 19.28 9.19 -18.67
N ILE A 127 18.10 9.32 -18.06
CA ILE A 127 16.82 8.98 -18.71
C ILE A 127 16.63 9.81 -19.98
N ASP A 128 16.92 11.11 -19.90
CA ASP A 128 16.67 12.04 -21.00
C ASP A 128 17.62 11.85 -22.19
N SER A 129 18.87 11.46 -21.91
CA SER A 129 19.88 11.13 -22.92
C SER A 129 19.79 9.70 -23.45
N THR A 130 18.97 8.82 -22.85
CA THR A 130 18.82 7.44 -23.32
C THR A 130 18.16 7.40 -24.71
N PRO A 131 18.84 6.86 -25.75
CA PRO A 131 18.27 6.75 -27.10
C PRO A 131 17.00 5.88 -27.11
N GLY A 132 15.97 6.31 -27.83
CA GLY A 132 14.71 5.56 -27.96
C GLY A 132 13.81 5.57 -26.72
N ALA A 133 14.15 6.30 -25.65
CA ALA A 133 13.29 6.43 -24.49
C ALA A 133 12.00 7.20 -24.83
N LYS A 134 10.87 6.48 -24.92
CA LYS A 134 9.53 7.03 -25.21
C LYS A 134 9.02 7.98 -24.12
N VAL A 135 9.38 7.71 -22.86
CA VAL A 135 8.99 8.51 -21.69
C VAL A 135 10.25 9.02 -21.03
N LYS A 136 10.35 10.34 -20.95
CA LYS A 136 11.48 11.10 -20.41
C LYS A 136 11.39 11.21 -18.88
N SER A 137 12.35 11.90 -18.27
CA SER A 137 12.48 12.01 -16.81
C SER A 137 11.25 12.64 -16.16
N ASN A 138 10.56 13.56 -16.84
CA ASN A 138 9.29 14.16 -16.40
C ASN A 138 8.15 13.13 -16.17
N GLY A 139 8.16 12.00 -16.87
CA GLY A 139 7.20 10.91 -16.71
C GLY A 139 7.72 9.72 -15.90
N ARG A 140 9.00 9.75 -15.50
CA ARG A 140 9.64 8.64 -14.75
C ARG A 140 10.13 9.03 -13.37
N VAL A 141 10.35 10.32 -13.09
CA VAL A 141 10.76 10.84 -11.78
C VAL A 141 9.66 11.79 -11.29
N ILE A 142 8.53 11.19 -10.94
CA ILE A 142 7.25 11.83 -10.64
C ILE A 142 6.97 11.88 -9.14
N ASN A 143 5.93 12.61 -8.75
CA ASN A 143 5.44 12.67 -7.36
C ASN A 143 6.51 13.05 -6.33
N ARG A 144 7.46 13.90 -6.72
CA ARG A 144 8.56 14.37 -5.86
C ARG A 144 8.09 15.05 -4.57
N VAL A 145 6.88 15.63 -4.61
CA VAL A 145 6.20 16.21 -3.44
C VAL A 145 5.90 15.21 -2.33
N CYS A 146 5.96 13.90 -2.62
CA CYS A 146 5.79 12.81 -1.68
C CYS A 146 7.12 12.25 -1.17
N TYR A 147 8.25 12.65 -1.76
CA TYR A 147 9.55 12.18 -1.33
C TYR A 147 9.87 12.76 0.03
N PHE A 148 10.62 11.98 0.81
CA PHE A 148 11.07 12.31 2.15
C PHE A 148 9.96 12.43 3.20
N LYS A 149 8.69 12.24 2.81
CA LYS A 149 7.56 12.22 3.74
C LYS A 149 7.36 10.84 4.34
N GLU A 150 6.96 10.84 5.60
CA GLU A 150 6.49 9.66 6.33
C GLU A 150 5.28 9.03 5.62
N THR A 151 5.22 7.69 5.58
CA THR A 151 4.21 6.95 4.82
C THR A 151 4.09 5.49 5.27
N PHE A 152 3.01 4.82 4.85
CA PHE A 152 3.02 3.37 4.72
C PHE A 152 3.33 2.96 3.27
N THR A 153 4.18 1.95 3.10
CA THR A 153 4.56 1.42 1.79
C THR A 153 4.30 -0.09 1.69
N TRP A 154 4.19 -0.61 0.46
CA TRP A 154 4.09 -2.04 0.20
C TRP A 154 4.80 -2.38 -1.12
N SER A 155 4.91 -3.66 -1.42
CA SER A 155 5.47 -4.16 -2.67
C SER A 155 4.34 -4.40 -3.67
N LEU A 156 4.43 -3.85 -4.89
CA LEU A 156 3.38 -4.01 -5.91
C LEU A 156 3.09 -5.48 -6.27
N ILE A 157 4.13 -6.32 -6.28
CA ILE A 157 4.02 -7.75 -6.58
C ILE A 157 4.37 -8.53 -5.31
N SER A 158 3.45 -9.37 -4.83
CA SER A 158 3.68 -10.23 -3.67
C SER A 158 3.12 -11.63 -3.90
N THR A 159 3.94 -12.66 -3.73
CA THR A 159 3.64 -14.05 -4.07
C THR A 159 2.54 -14.71 -3.23
N ALA A 160 2.07 -14.09 -2.14
CA ALA A 160 1.05 -14.72 -1.29
C ALA A 160 0.08 -13.74 -0.59
N ASN A 161 0.56 -12.64 -0.01
CA ASN A 161 -0.27 -11.69 0.75
C ASN A 161 0.32 -10.27 0.65
N SER A 162 -0.52 -9.24 0.71
CA SER A 162 -0.05 -7.86 0.91
C SER A 162 0.43 -7.65 2.34
N SER A 163 1.50 -6.88 2.49
CA SER A 163 1.99 -6.38 3.76
C SER A 163 2.34 -4.91 3.61
N PHE A 164 1.84 -4.09 4.52
CA PHE A 164 2.12 -2.66 4.55
C PHE A 164 3.12 -2.38 5.68
N ARG A 165 4.08 -1.50 5.40
CA ARG A 165 5.18 -1.16 6.29
C ARG A 165 5.21 0.33 6.53
N TYR A 166 5.34 0.71 7.79
CA TYR A 166 5.66 2.06 8.18
C TYR A 166 7.02 2.46 7.60
N THR A 167 7.13 3.70 7.16
CA THR A 167 8.36 4.32 6.66
C THR A 167 8.43 5.74 7.21
N PRO A 168 9.46 6.08 8.01
CA PRO A 168 9.64 7.44 8.50
C PRO A 168 10.03 8.39 7.35
N ASN A 169 10.19 9.67 7.68
CA ASN A 169 10.73 10.64 6.74
C ASN A 169 12.14 10.24 6.24
N GLY A 170 12.58 10.82 5.12
CA GLY A 170 13.92 10.60 4.56
C GLY A 170 14.00 9.67 3.34
N PHE A 171 12.89 9.05 2.92
CA PHE A 171 12.89 8.09 1.81
C PHE A 171 12.44 8.69 0.47
N VAL A 172 13.13 8.33 -0.60
CA VAL A 172 12.68 8.55 -1.99
C VAL A 172 11.78 7.37 -2.40
N LEU A 173 10.60 7.67 -2.96
CA LEU A 173 9.68 6.62 -3.42
C LEU A 173 10.16 6.02 -4.74
N GLY A 174 10.08 4.70 -4.85
CA GLY A 174 10.22 3.97 -6.10
C GLY A 174 8.88 3.59 -6.72
N HIS A 175 8.87 3.32 -8.01
CA HIS A 175 7.67 2.83 -8.71
C HIS A 175 7.16 1.49 -8.17
N LYS A 176 8.05 0.61 -7.67
CA LYS A 176 7.70 -0.69 -7.07
C LYS A 176 7.41 -0.65 -5.56
N GLY A 177 7.61 0.51 -4.94
CA GLY A 177 7.36 0.77 -3.52
C GLY A 177 6.49 2.03 -3.37
N PRO A 178 5.20 1.98 -3.76
CA PRO A 178 4.30 3.12 -3.59
C PRO A 178 4.13 3.48 -2.10
N GLY A 179 3.68 4.71 -1.85
CA GLY A 179 3.34 5.21 -0.52
C GLY A 179 1.87 5.60 -0.43
N ILE A 180 1.30 5.47 0.76
CA ILE A 180 0.02 6.04 1.16
C ILE A 180 0.24 7.15 2.20
N TYR A 181 -0.40 8.29 1.96
CA TYR A 181 -0.28 9.49 2.78
C TYR A 181 -1.67 9.89 3.25
N ALA A 182 -1.78 10.36 4.47
CA ALA A 182 -3.02 10.82 5.07
C ALA A 182 -2.78 12.16 5.76
N ASP A 183 -3.63 13.14 5.48
CA ASP A 183 -3.58 14.47 6.11
C ASP A 183 -4.72 14.63 7.14
N GLU A 184 -5.88 14.00 6.89
CA GLU A 184 -7.11 14.16 7.68
C GLU A 184 -7.35 13.03 8.69
N VAL A 185 -6.61 11.92 8.55
CA VAL A 185 -6.74 10.73 9.40
C VAL A 185 -5.35 10.25 9.82
N SER A 186 -5.25 9.63 11.00
CA SER A 186 -3.99 9.07 11.49
C SER A 186 -3.41 8.06 10.49
N LEU A 187 -2.14 8.23 10.16
CA LEU A 187 -1.40 7.33 9.28
C LEU A 187 -1.25 5.94 9.91
N GLU A 188 -1.16 5.86 11.23
CA GLU A 188 -1.15 4.62 12.01
C GLU A 188 -2.49 3.89 11.91
N SER A 189 -3.61 4.59 12.01
CA SER A 189 -4.95 4.01 11.79
C SER A 189 -5.11 3.44 10.39
N ILE A 190 -4.59 4.14 9.38
CA ILE A 190 -4.54 3.65 8.00
C ILE A 190 -3.66 2.39 7.91
N GLY A 191 -2.46 2.41 8.48
CA GLY A 191 -1.55 1.27 8.51
C GLY A 191 -2.16 0.04 9.21
N ALA A 192 -2.84 0.25 10.34
CA ALA A 192 -3.56 -0.78 11.08
C ALA A 192 -4.69 -1.39 10.24
N TYR A 193 -5.51 -0.55 9.62
CA TYR A 193 -6.56 -1.01 8.70
C TYR A 193 -5.98 -1.84 7.56
N LEU A 194 -4.97 -1.34 6.85
CA LEU A 194 -4.38 -2.00 5.68
C LEU A 194 -3.78 -3.38 5.98
N ASN A 195 -3.26 -3.56 7.19
CA ASN A 195 -2.70 -4.83 7.64
C ASN A 195 -3.73 -5.74 8.35
N SER A 196 -4.97 -5.28 8.53
CA SER A 196 -6.05 -6.06 9.15
C SER A 196 -6.54 -7.21 8.26
N LYS A 197 -7.10 -8.26 8.88
CA LYS A 197 -7.70 -9.39 8.15
C LYS A 197 -8.82 -8.93 7.19
N VAL A 198 -9.56 -7.90 7.57
CA VAL A 198 -10.68 -7.35 6.80
C VAL A 198 -10.17 -6.68 5.52
N SER A 199 -9.19 -5.80 5.63
CA SER A 199 -8.59 -5.13 4.45
C SER A 199 -7.93 -6.14 3.51
N LEU A 200 -7.19 -7.11 4.05
CA LEU A 200 -6.58 -8.18 3.25
C LEU A 200 -7.62 -9.04 2.53
N HIS A 201 -8.80 -9.27 3.13
CA HIS A 201 -9.91 -9.96 2.48
C HIS A 201 -10.47 -9.13 1.32
N PHE A 202 -10.70 -7.83 1.52
CA PHE A 202 -11.16 -6.93 0.45
C PHE A 202 -10.14 -6.81 -0.69
N LEU A 203 -8.84 -6.75 -0.38
CA LEU A 203 -7.79 -6.75 -1.39
C LEU A 203 -7.82 -8.01 -2.26
N LYS A 204 -8.09 -9.18 -1.70
CA LYS A 204 -8.25 -10.44 -2.47
C LYS A 204 -9.49 -10.44 -3.36
N VAL A 205 -10.54 -9.71 -2.97
CA VAL A 205 -11.74 -9.51 -3.81
C VAL A 205 -11.44 -8.57 -4.98
N LEU A 206 -10.68 -7.50 -4.75
CA LEU A 206 -10.29 -6.52 -5.78
C LEU A 206 -9.17 -7.01 -6.71
N SER A 207 -8.26 -7.82 -6.19
CA SER A 207 -7.17 -8.45 -6.92
C SER A 207 -7.10 -9.94 -6.58
N PRO A 208 -7.74 -10.80 -7.38
CA PRO A 208 -7.56 -12.25 -7.25
C PRO A 208 -6.17 -12.72 -7.73
N THR A 209 -5.31 -11.80 -8.20
CA THR A 209 -3.96 -12.07 -8.71
C THR A 209 -2.87 -11.66 -7.71
N ILE A 210 -1.60 -11.96 -8.05
CA ILE A 210 -0.40 -11.79 -7.21
C ILE A 210 -0.06 -10.29 -6.93
N GLY A 211 -0.60 -9.36 -7.71
CA GLY A 211 -0.29 -7.92 -7.60
C GLY A 211 -1.30 -7.13 -6.78
N PHE A 212 -0.82 -6.21 -5.93
CA PHE A 212 -1.63 -5.17 -5.29
C PHE A 212 -1.17 -3.81 -5.80
N GLU A 213 -1.77 -3.40 -6.93
CA GLU A 213 -1.49 -2.13 -7.56
C GLU A 213 -2.11 -0.96 -6.79
N VAL A 214 -1.58 0.25 -7.00
CA VAL A 214 -2.12 1.47 -6.39
C VAL A 214 -3.63 1.60 -6.61
N GLY A 215 -4.12 1.31 -7.81
CA GLY A 215 -5.54 1.41 -8.11
C GLY A 215 -6.43 0.45 -7.33
N GLN A 216 -5.91 -0.69 -6.88
CA GLN A 216 -6.66 -1.65 -6.06
C GLN A 216 -6.67 -1.22 -4.61
N VAL A 217 -5.53 -0.77 -4.08
CA VAL A 217 -5.44 -0.24 -2.71
C VAL A 217 -6.33 0.99 -2.55
N SER A 218 -6.37 1.90 -3.54
CA SER A 218 -7.24 3.08 -3.53
C SER A 218 -8.72 2.75 -3.34
N LYS A 219 -9.18 1.61 -3.85
CA LYS A 219 -10.59 1.19 -3.85
C LYS A 219 -11.00 0.45 -2.58
N LEU A 220 -10.12 0.34 -1.59
CA LEU A 220 -10.45 -0.36 -0.36
C LEU A 220 -11.54 0.39 0.42
N PRO A 221 -12.59 -0.29 0.90
CA PRO A 221 -13.63 0.36 1.70
C PRO A 221 -13.07 0.79 3.05
N TYR A 222 -13.15 2.07 3.38
CA TYR A 222 -12.64 2.64 4.62
C TYR A 222 -13.70 3.51 5.27
N ILE A 223 -13.95 3.28 6.56
CA ILE A 223 -14.83 4.13 7.36
C ILE A 223 -13.94 4.82 8.36
N ALA A 224 -13.76 6.13 8.21
CA ALA A 224 -13.04 6.92 9.18
C ALA A 224 -13.78 6.83 10.52
N LYS A 225 -13.10 6.25 11.51
CA LYS A 225 -13.48 6.35 12.92
C LYS A 225 -12.26 6.86 13.66
N GLU A 226 -12.49 7.71 14.65
CA GLU A 226 -11.49 7.90 15.70
C GLU A 226 -11.30 6.54 16.36
N VAL A 227 -10.14 5.94 16.15
CA VAL A 227 -9.74 4.70 16.80
C VAL A 227 -8.68 5.10 17.81
N ASP A 228 -8.95 4.82 19.08
CA ASP A 228 -7.96 5.02 20.13
C ASP A 228 -6.77 4.07 19.87
N CYS A 229 -5.54 4.51 20.12
CA CYS A 229 -4.32 3.77 19.72
C CYS A 229 -4.22 2.36 20.32
N ILE A 230 -4.96 2.10 21.42
CA ILE A 230 -5.10 0.79 22.07
C ILE A 230 -5.99 -0.17 21.25
N ASP A 231 -7.07 0.33 20.64
CA ASP A 231 -8.00 -0.49 19.84
C ASP A 231 -7.38 -0.93 18.51
N ALA A 232 -6.52 -0.10 17.94
CA ALA A 232 -5.77 -0.44 16.73
C ALA A 232 -4.86 -1.66 16.97
N ILE A 233 -4.18 -1.73 18.12
CA ILE A 233 -3.33 -2.88 18.49
C ILE A 233 -4.20 -4.11 18.77
N ALA A 234 -5.31 -3.97 19.48
CA ALA A 234 -6.22 -5.08 19.81
C ALA A 234 -6.85 -5.75 18.57
N ILE A 235 -7.18 -4.98 17.53
CA ILE A 235 -7.67 -5.54 16.24
C ILE A 235 -6.58 -6.34 15.51
N LEU A 236 -5.31 -6.05 15.78
CA LEU A 236 -4.16 -6.63 15.08
C LEU A 236 -3.60 -7.89 15.76
N THR A 237 -3.83 -8.06 17.07
CA THR A 237 -3.24 -9.15 17.87
C THR A 237 -4.18 -10.30 18.18
N ILE A 238 -5.48 -10.26 17.85
CA ILE A 238 -6.38 -11.38 18.19
C ILE A 238 -6.24 -12.54 17.18
N PRO A 239 -5.57 -13.66 17.52
CA PRO A 239 -5.72 -14.90 16.78
C PRO A 239 -7.18 -15.34 16.84
N SER A 240 -7.62 -16.02 15.78
CA SER A 240 -9.01 -16.30 15.39
C SER A 240 -9.90 -17.01 16.43
N TYR A 241 -9.38 -17.33 17.62
CA TYR A 241 -10.02 -18.19 18.60
C TYR A 241 -10.87 -17.45 19.65
N GLU A 242 -10.61 -16.16 19.92
CA GLU A 242 -11.36 -15.44 20.96
C GLU A 242 -12.43 -14.48 20.42
N ARG A 243 -13.33 -15.02 19.58
CA ARG A 243 -14.56 -14.29 19.19
C ARG A 243 -15.63 -14.22 20.30
N GLY A 244 -15.35 -14.75 21.49
CA GLY A 244 -16.28 -14.77 22.63
C GLY A 244 -16.25 -13.54 23.54
N VAL A 245 -15.10 -12.85 23.66
CA VAL A 245 -14.92 -11.88 24.76
C VAL A 245 -15.24 -10.43 24.35
N ALA A 246 -15.10 -10.07 23.07
CA ALA A 246 -15.38 -8.72 22.58
C ALA A 246 -16.87 -8.33 22.55
N ARG A 247 -17.79 -9.24 22.91
CA ARG A 247 -19.22 -8.92 23.09
C ARG A 247 -19.54 -8.32 24.45
N LEU A 248 -18.62 -8.32 25.41
CA LEU A 248 -18.84 -7.86 26.77
C LEU A 248 -18.43 -6.41 27.05
N LEU A 249 -17.81 -5.70 26.10
CA LEU A 249 -17.39 -4.30 26.29
C LEU A 249 -18.30 -3.27 25.57
N ARG A 250 -19.52 -3.66 25.17
CA ARG A 250 -20.52 -2.76 24.57
C ARG A 250 -21.71 -2.42 25.48
N TYR A 251 -21.63 -2.75 26.76
CA TYR A 251 -22.53 -2.21 27.77
C TYR A 251 -21.67 -1.46 28.77
N ASP A 252 -22.13 -0.27 29.14
CA ASP A 252 -21.54 0.66 30.11
C ASP A 252 -20.39 1.53 29.59
N ARG A 253 -20.78 2.61 28.91
CA ARG A 253 -20.33 3.97 29.25
C ARG A 253 -21.15 5.02 28.49
N HIS A 254 -22.29 5.40 29.06
CA HIS A 254 -22.84 6.75 28.96
C HIS A 254 -23.08 7.24 30.40
N PRO A 255 -22.66 8.45 30.79
CA PRO A 255 -23.45 9.23 31.73
C PRO A 255 -24.70 9.77 31.03
#